data_AF-A0AAW2PM29-F1
#
_entry.id   AF-A0AAW2PM29-F1
#
_cell.length_a   1.000
_cell.length_b   1.000
_cell.length_c   1.000
_cell.angle_alpha   90.00
_cell.angle_beta   90.00
_cell.angle_gamma   90.00
#
_symmetry.space_group_name_H-M   'P 1'
#
loop_
_entity.id
_entity.type
_entity.pdbx_description
1 polymer ?
#
loop_
_entity_poly.entity_id
_entity_poly.type
_entity_poly.pdbx_seq_one_letter_code
_entity_poly.pdbx_strand_id
1 'polypeptide(L)'
;MAKSIRILLAIEGWSIYNLKQGSRSWNTHFDEVIRGYDFIKNDYDPCIYKKISGSSVAYFVLYIDGILLIRNDVKMLGSIKAWLSTQFSMKDMGQSSYILDIKIYKDRSRRMLGLTQSSYIESLEEIQDG
;
A
#
# COMPACT_ATOMS: atom_id res chain seq x y z
N MET A 1 -17.86 -12.85 -0.30
CA MET A 1 -17.82 -11.37 -0.25
C MET A 1 -16.38 -10.90 -0.06
N ALA A 2 -15.65 -10.63 -1.14
CA ALA A 2 -14.26 -10.16 -1.05
C ALA A 2 -14.24 -8.66 -0.71
N LYS A 3 -14.26 -8.32 0.58
CA LYS A 3 -13.97 -6.96 1.07
C LYS A 3 -12.45 -6.71 1.01
N SER A 4 -11.87 -6.76 -0.19
CA SER A 4 -10.50 -6.29 -0.43
C SER A 4 -10.53 -4.76 -0.46
N ILE A 5 -10.36 -4.16 0.71
CA ILE A 5 -10.16 -2.71 0.88
C ILE A 5 -8.67 -2.49 0.89
N ARG A 6 -8.23 -1.55 0.04
CA ARG A 6 -6.83 -1.19 -0.18
C ARG A 6 -6.63 0.20 0.36
N ILE A 7 -5.67 0.38 1.26
CA ILE A 7 -5.41 1.66 1.91
C ILE A 7 -4.01 2.11 1.59
N LEU A 8 -3.90 3.37 1.17
CA LEU A 8 -2.62 4.02 0.97
C LEU A 8 -2.27 4.76 2.26
N LEU A 9 -1.10 4.46 2.80
CA LEU A 9 -0.51 5.22 3.89
C LEU A 9 0.58 6.09 3.29
N ALA A 10 0.47 7.41 3.47
CA ALA A 10 1.53 8.35 3.14
C ALA A 10 2.44 8.51 4.36
N ILE A 11 3.75 8.46 4.15
CA ILE A 11 4.75 8.67 5.21
C ILE A 11 5.00 10.18 5.31
N GLU A 12 4.84 10.77 6.49
CA GLU A 12 5.07 12.20 6.71
C GLU A 12 6.48 12.43 7.29
N GLY A 13 7.22 13.43 6.78
CA GLY A 13 8.54 13.82 7.34
C GLY A 13 9.75 13.79 6.38
N TRP A 14 9.55 14.11 5.10
CA TRP A 14 10.47 13.95 3.95
C TRP A 14 11.92 14.52 4.06
N SER A 15 12.25 15.41 4.99
CA SER A 15 13.52 16.17 4.90
C SER A 15 14.80 15.33 5.05
N ILE A 16 14.75 14.13 5.64
CA ILE A 16 15.89 13.23 5.83
C ILE A 16 16.00 12.16 4.72
N TYR A 17 15.00 12.07 3.85
CA TYR A 17 14.80 10.96 2.91
C TYR A 17 15.40 11.19 1.51
N ASN A 18 15.79 12.42 1.18
CA ASN A 18 16.45 12.77 -0.09
C ASN A 18 17.93 12.37 -0.13
N LEU A 19 18.45 11.77 0.95
CA LEU A 19 19.77 11.16 0.99
C LEU A 19 19.61 9.65 0.88
N LYS A 20 20.39 9.00 0.00
CA LYS A 20 20.42 7.53 -0.15
C LYS A 20 20.57 6.77 1.18
N GLN A 21 21.22 7.38 2.17
CA GLN A 21 21.39 6.83 3.51
C GLN A 21 20.10 6.86 4.34
N GLY A 22 19.30 7.92 4.20
CA GLY A 22 18.01 8.07 4.89
C GLY A 22 16.98 7.05 4.43
N SER A 23 16.84 6.84 3.12
CA SER A 23 15.91 5.84 2.57
C SER A 23 16.28 4.41 2.99
N ARG A 24 17.57 4.09 3.04
CA ARG A 24 18.05 2.77 3.51
C ARG A 24 17.77 2.56 4.99
N SER A 25 18.10 3.55 5.82
CA SER A 25 17.86 3.51 7.26
C SER A 25 16.37 3.32 7.57
N TRP A 26 15.50 4.06 6.87
CA TRP A 26 14.05 3.90 7.02
C TRP A 26 13.58 2.51 6.59
N ASN A 27 14.04 1.99 5.45
CA ASN A 27 13.63 0.66 5.00
C ASN A 27 14.07 -0.44 5.97
N THR A 28 15.27 -0.33 6.56
CA THR A 28 15.74 -1.24 7.61
C THR A 28 14.86 -1.14 8.85
N HIS A 29 14.58 0.07 9.33
CA HIS A 29 13.71 0.27 10.48
C HIS A 29 12.28 -0.24 10.23
N PHE A 30 11.75 -0.01 9.04
CA PHE A 30 10.45 -0.53 8.63
C PHE A 30 10.42 -2.06 8.62
N ASP A 31 11.44 -2.71 8.05
CA ASP A 31 11.56 -4.18 8.05
C ASP A 31 11.55 -4.74 9.48
N GLU A 32 12.34 -4.17 10.37
CA GLU A 32 12.42 -4.57 11.79
C GLU A 32 11.06 -4.45 12.49
N VAL A 33 10.42 -3.29 12.35
CA VAL A 33 9.12 -2.99 12.97
C VAL A 33 8.05 -3.94 12.46
N ILE A 34 7.92 -4.09 11.13
CA ILE A 34 6.88 -4.92 10.51
C ILE A 34 7.06 -6.39 10.87
N ARG A 35 8.29 -6.91 10.87
CA ARG A 35 8.58 -8.28 11.29
C ARG A 35 8.27 -8.51 12.76
N GLY A 36 8.47 -7.50 13.62
CA GLY A 36 8.05 -7.52 15.02
C GLY A 36 6.54 -7.61 15.23
N TYR A 37 5.75 -7.41 14.17
CA TYR A 37 4.29 -7.58 14.16
C TYR A 37 3.84 -8.77 13.30
N ASP A 38 4.64 -9.84 13.27
CA ASP A 38 4.37 -11.13 12.60
C ASP A 38 4.15 -11.07 11.09
N PHE A 39 4.62 -10.00 10.44
CA PHE A 39 4.68 -9.99 8.99
C PHE A 39 5.95 -10.70 8.51
N ILE A 40 5.78 -11.52 7.48
CA ILE A 40 6.85 -12.25 6.82
C ILE A 40 7.14 -11.53 5.51
N LYS A 41 8.40 -11.13 5.32
CA LYS A 41 8.89 -10.56 4.06
C LYS A 41 8.84 -11.62 2.97
N ASN A 42 8.43 -11.24 1.77
CA ASN A 42 8.43 -12.13 0.62
C ASN A 42 9.87 -12.34 0.10
N ASP A 43 10.22 -13.60 -0.21
CA ASP A 43 11.58 -13.96 -0.65
C ASP A 43 11.91 -13.49 -2.07
N TYR A 44 10.88 -13.34 -2.93
CA TYR A 44 11.03 -12.94 -4.33
C TYR A 44 10.89 -11.44 -4.55
N ASP A 45 10.05 -10.78 -3.73
CA ASP A 45 9.84 -9.34 -3.78
C ASP A 45 10.00 -8.71 -2.38
N PRO A 46 11.18 -8.15 -2.06
CA PRO A 46 11.48 -7.53 -0.76
C PRO A 46 10.59 -6.33 -0.41
N CYS A 47 9.80 -5.81 -1.35
CA CYS A 47 8.82 -4.74 -1.10
C CYS A 47 7.49 -5.28 -0.58
N ILE A 48 7.28 -6.61 -0.59
CA ILE A 48 6.04 -7.26 -0.18
C ILE A 48 6.21 -7.95 1.17
N TYR A 49 5.27 -7.71 2.07
CA TYR A 49 5.17 -8.40 3.36
C TYR A 49 3.78 -9.03 3.50
N LYS A 50 3.70 -10.18 4.17
CA LYS A 50 2.46 -10.93 4.36
C LYS A 50 2.27 -11.29 5.83
N LYS A 51 1.05 -11.10 6.34
CA LYS A 51 0.60 -11.64 7.63
C LYS A 51 -0.61 -12.52 7.41
N ILE A 52 -0.59 -13.71 8.02
CA ILE A 52 -1.72 -14.65 8.05
C ILE A 52 -2.06 -14.94 9.50
N SER A 53 -3.34 -14.83 9.86
CA SER A 53 -3.86 -15.24 11.16
C SER A 53 -5.20 -15.93 10.95
N GLY A 54 -5.20 -17.28 11.01
CA GLY A 54 -6.37 -18.08 10.63
C GLY A 54 -6.80 -17.80 9.18
N SER A 55 -8.06 -17.41 8.99
CA SER A 55 -8.59 -17.00 7.67
C SER A 55 -8.25 -15.57 7.27
N SER A 56 -7.67 -14.78 8.18
CA SER A 56 -7.38 -13.37 7.96
C SER A 56 -5.98 -13.20 7.35
N VAL A 57 -5.91 -12.38 6.30
CA VAL A 57 -4.70 -12.13 5.51
C VAL A 57 -4.54 -10.63 5.30
N ALA A 58 -3.32 -10.15 5.50
CA ALA A 58 -2.90 -8.80 5.15
C ALA A 58 -1.59 -8.83 4.36
N TYR A 59 -1.45 -7.87 3.45
CA TYR A 59 -0.23 -7.60 2.70
C TYR A 59 0.15 -6.13 2.81
N PHE A 60 1.43 -5.87 3.03
CA PHE A 60 2.02 -4.58 2.73
C PHE A 60 2.77 -4.65 1.42
N VAL A 61 2.64 -3.61 0.60
CA VAL A 61 3.47 -3.38 -0.57
C VAL A 61 4.07 -1.98 -0.44
N LEU A 62 5.39 -1.93 -0.32
CA LEU A 62 6.15 -0.67 -0.26
C LEU A 62 6.28 -0.07 -1.67
N TYR A 63 6.08 1.24 -1.76
CA TYR A 63 6.32 2.04 -2.95
C TYR A 63 6.97 3.38 -2.58
N ILE A 64 7.53 4.10 -3.56
CA ILE A 64 8.46 5.23 -3.37
C ILE A 64 8.01 6.19 -2.25
N ASP A 65 6.74 6.61 -2.26
CA ASP A 65 6.19 7.61 -1.33
C ASP A 65 5.07 7.09 -0.43
N GLY A 66 4.85 5.77 -0.41
CA GLY A 66 3.72 5.24 0.32
C GLY A 66 3.68 3.74 0.46
N ILE A 67 2.73 3.31 1.26
CA ILE A 67 2.55 1.90 1.61
C ILE A 67 1.14 1.51 1.24
N LEU A 68 1.03 0.47 0.44
CA LEU A 68 -0.25 -0.14 0.12
C LEU A 68 -0.53 -1.26 1.12
N LEU A 69 -1.62 -1.13 1.88
CA LEU A 69 -2.15 -2.17 2.75
C LEU A 69 -3.35 -2.85 2.10
N ILE A 70 -3.23 -4.14 1.81
CA ILE A 70 -4.28 -5.00 1.26
C ILE A 70 -4.68 -6.01 2.31
N ARG A 71 -5.97 -6.25 2.51
CA ARG A 71 -6.43 -7.31 3.44
C ARG A 71 -7.77 -7.90 3.07
N ASN A 72 -8.17 -8.96 3.77
CA ASN A 72 -9.54 -9.51 3.71
C ASN A 72 -10.38 -9.27 4.98
N ASP A 73 -9.79 -8.92 6.12
CA ASP A 73 -10.49 -8.79 7.41
C ASP A 73 -10.62 -7.34 7.93
N VAL A 74 -11.89 -6.92 8.12
CA VAL A 74 -12.39 -5.85 9.01
C VAL A 74 -11.38 -5.30 10.02
N LYS A 75 -11.22 -6.16 11.02
CA LYS A 75 -10.69 -5.84 12.34
C LYS A 75 -9.17 -5.82 12.30
N MET A 76 -8.58 -6.78 11.60
CA MET A 76 -7.13 -6.84 11.36
C MET A 76 -6.61 -5.52 10.78
N LEU A 77 -7.33 -4.90 9.85
CA LEU A 77 -6.97 -3.59 9.31
C LEU A 77 -6.91 -2.49 10.38
N GLY A 78 -7.93 -2.43 11.23
CA GLY A 78 -7.98 -1.43 12.31
C GLY A 78 -6.83 -1.60 13.29
N SER A 79 -6.55 -2.85 13.68
CA SER A 79 -5.41 -3.18 14.55
C SER A 79 -4.08 -2.82 13.92
N ILE A 80 -3.88 -3.17 12.65
CA ILE A 80 -2.65 -2.84 11.91
C ILE A 80 -2.45 -1.33 11.86
N LYS A 81 -3.47 -0.54 11.48
CA LYS A 81 -3.34 0.91 11.40
C LYS A 81 -3.04 1.54 12.75
N ALA A 82 -3.80 1.16 13.78
CA ALA A 82 -3.62 1.71 15.11
C ALA A 82 -2.20 1.47 15.63
N TRP A 83 -1.69 0.24 15.45
CA TRP A 83 -0.31 -0.09 15.81
C TRP A 83 0.72 0.65 14.94
N LEU A 84 0.50 0.71 13.64
CA LEU A 84 1.38 1.42 12.72
C LEU A 84 1.52 2.90 13.06
N SER A 85 0.43 3.57 13.42
CA SER A 85 0.43 4.98 13.85
C SER A 85 1.20 5.22 15.16
N THR A 86 1.51 4.18 15.95
CA THR A 86 2.42 4.32 17.10
C THR A 86 3.90 4.20 16.71
N GLN A 87 4.20 3.66 15.53
CA GLN A 87 5.57 3.40 15.07
C GLN A 87 6.06 4.47 14.08
N PHE A 88 5.17 5.00 13.25
CA PHE A 88 5.54 6.01 12.24
C PHE A 88 4.54 7.16 12.17
N SER A 89 5.05 8.34 11.81
CA SER A 89 4.21 9.46 11.39
C SER A 89 3.65 9.18 10.00
N MET A 90 2.37 8.81 9.93
CA MET A 90 1.72 8.43 8.69
C MET A 90 0.31 8.97 8.60
N LYS A 91 -0.14 9.19 7.37
CA LYS A 91 -1.50 9.62 7.06
C LYS A 91 -2.26 8.51 6.32
N ASP A 92 -3.44 8.19 6.85
CA ASP A 92 -4.39 7.31 6.18
C ASP A 92 -5.09 8.06 5.05
N MET A 93 -4.81 7.68 3.80
CA MET A 93 -5.41 8.28 2.61
C MET A 93 -6.73 7.61 2.22
N GLY A 94 -7.23 6.70 3.05
CA GLY A 94 -8.49 6.01 2.85
C GLY A 94 -8.41 4.94 1.75
N GLN A 95 -9.58 4.55 1.25
CA GLN A 95 -9.66 3.55 0.20
C GLN A 95 -9.20 4.12 -1.13
N SER A 96 -8.13 3.58 -1.70
CA SER A 96 -7.69 4.03 -3.02
C SER A 96 -8.46 3.34 -4.14
N SER A 97 -8.91 4.15 -5.10
CA SER A 97 -9.38 3.68 -6.42
C SER A 97 -8.24 3.58 -7.43
N TYR A 98 -7.02 3.93 -7.04
CA TYR A 98 -5.82 3.92 -7.89
C TYR A 98 -4.64 3.30 -7.16
N ILE A 99 -3.90 2.42 -7.83
CA ILE A 99 -2.69 1.81 -7.28
C ILE A 99 -1.65 1.82 -8.36
N LEU A 100 -0.54 2.50 -8.12
CA LEU A 100 0.54 2.64 -9.11
C LEU A 100 -0.04 3.14 -10.46
N ASP A 101 -0.88 4.17 -10.38
CA ASP A 101 -1.61 4.76 -11.52
C ASP A 101 -2.58 3.83 -12.26
N ILE A 102 -2.77 2.60 -11.76
CA ILE A 102 -3.82 1.69 -12.23
C ILE A 102 -5.10 1.99 -11.48
N LYS A 103 -6.10 2.49 -12.19
CA LYS A 103 -7.46 2.63 -11.69
C LYS A 103 -8.08 1.26 -11.49
N ILE A 104 -8.62 1.04 -10.31
CA ILE A 104 -9.36 -0.15 -9.93
C ILE A 104 -10.83 0.25 -9.79
N TYR A 105 -11.69 -0.37 -10.59
CA TYR A 105 -13.14 -0.20 -10.46
C TYR A 105 -13.81 -1.52 -10.12
N LYS A 106 -14.93 -1.43 -9.40
CA LYS A 106 -15.71 -2.58 -8.95
C LYS A 106 -17.15 -2.37 -9.35
N ASP A 107 -17.66 -3.24 -10.22
CA ASP A 107 -19.09 -3.33 -10.47
C ASP A 107 -19.65 -4.46 -9.60
N ARG A 108 -20.32 -4.09 -8.51
CA ARG A 108 -20.91 -5.06 -7.59
C ARG A 108 -22.15 -5.73 -8.16
N SER A 109 -22.88 -5.05 -9.04
CA SER A 109 -24.08 -5.61 -9.68
C SER A 109 -23.71 -6.75 -10.61
N ARG A 110 -22.62 -6.56 -11.38
CA ARG A 110 -22.07 -7.56 -12.30
C ARG A 110 -21.02 -8.48 -11.68
N ARG A 111 -20.68 -8.28 -10.40
CA ARG A 111 -19.58 -8.96 -9.70
C ARG A 111 -18.24 -8.87 -10.43
N MET A 112 -17.99 -7.76 -11.11
CA MET A 112 -16.77 -7.53 -11.87
C MET A 112 -15.77 -6.68 -11.06
N LEU A 113 -14.50 -7.03 -11.23
CA LEU A 113 -13.36 -6.22 -10.83
C LEU A 113 -12.59 -5.89 -12.09
N GLY A 114 -12.39 -4.61 -12.37
CA GLY A 114 -11.65 -4.15 -13.53
C GLY A 114 -10.45 -3.30 -13.12
N LEU A 115 -9.42 -3.36 -13.96
CA LEU A 115 -8.21 -2.55 -13.88
C LEU A 115 -8.12 -1.74 -15.18
N THR A 116 -7.81 -0.46 -15.10
CA THR A 116 -7.59 0.40 -16.28
C THR A 116 -6.49 1.42 -16.01
N GLN A 117 -5.76 1.77 -17.05
CA GLN A 117 -4.80 2.89 -17.06
C GLN A 117 -5.24 3.95 -18.07
N SER A 118 -6.55 4.13 -18.29
CA SER A 118 -7.06 5.10 -19.26
C SER A 118 -6.50 6.50 -19.05
N SER A 119 -6.31 6.93 -17.80
CA SER A 119 -5.70 8.23 -17.46
C SER A 119 -4.25 8.37 -17.94
N TYR A 120 -3.50 7.27 -18.03
CA TYR A 120 -2.15 7.31 -18.63
C TYR A 120 -2.22 7.50 -20.15
N ILE A 121 -3.15 6.81 -20.81
CA ILE A 121 -3.36 6.95 -22.26
C ILE A 121 -3.76 8.39 -22.60
N GLU A 122 -4.73 8.96 -21.87
CA GLU A 122 -5.17 10.36 -22.02
C GLU A 122 -3.99 11.33 -21.86
N SER A 123 -3.12 11.12 -20.87
CA SER A 123 -1.95 11.98 -20.65
C SER A 123 -0.89 11.93 -21.76
N LEU A 124 -0.82 10.83 -22.52
CA LEU A 124 0.10 10.72 -23.66
C LEU A 124 -0.42 11.47 -24.90
N GLU A 125 -1.75 11.50 -25.09
CA GLU A 125 -2.40 12.22 -26.19
C GLU A 125 -2.21 13.74 -26.01
N GLU A 126 -2.36 14.26 -24.78
CA GLU A 126 -2.13 15.67 -24.46
C GLU A 126 -0.66 16.13 -24.70
N ILE A 127 0.31 15.23 -24.61
CA ILE A 127 1.74 15.53 -24.87
C ILE A 127 2.03 15.61 -26.38
N GLN A 128 1.22 14.98 -27.24
CA GLN A 128 1.40 15.05 -28.70
C GLN A 128 0.80 16.30 -29.33
N ASP A 129 -0.17 16.93 -28.65
CA ASP A 129 -0.90 18.11 -29.14
C ASP A 129 -0.35 19.46 -28.60
N GLY A 130 0.75 19.45 -27.83
CA GLY A 130 1.40 20.64 -27.25
C GLY A 130 2.84 20.85 -27.74
#